data_AF-A0A2J8MUZ9-F1
#
_entry.id   AF-A0A2J8MUZ9-F1
#
_cell.length_a   1.000
_cell.length_b   1.000
_cell.length_c   1.000
_cell.angle_alpha   90.00
_cell.angle_beta   90.00
_cell.angle_gamma   90.00
#
_symmetry.space_group_name_H-M   'P 1'
#
loop_
_entity.id
_entity.type
_entity.pdbx_description
1 polymer ?
#
loop_
_entity_poly.entity_id
_entity_poly.type
_entity_poly.pdbx_seq_one_letter_code
_entity_poly.pdbx_strand_id
1 'polypeptide(L)'
;FSTHGSHLDSSSSSSSVSFHALGILYFPSLGGYESSREMLYWTCKNGRPCPIILWDASLSSASNDTHSSVKLTWGTYQQLLKQKCWQNGRVPKPESGCTEIHHHEWSKMALFDFLLQIYNRLDTNCCGFRPRKEDACVQNGLRPKCDDQGSAALAHIIQRKHDPRHLVFIDNKGFFDRSEDNLNFKLLEGIK
;
A
#
# COMPACT_ATOMS: atom_id res chain seq x y z
N PHE A 1 -22.27 48.77 -16.59
CA PHE A 1 -23.24 47.79 -16.10
C PHE A 1 -23.02 46.50 -16.88
N SER A 2 -22.61 45.46 -16.13
CA SER A 2 -22.83 44.01 -16.30
C SER A 2 -22.91 43.39 -17.72
N THR A 3 -21.93 42.54 -18.08
CA THR A 3 -21.91 41.03 -18.02
C THR A 3 -22.48 40.42 -19.32
N HIS A 4 -21.99 39.33 -19.92
CA HIS A 4 -21.16 38.18 -19.54
C HIS A 4 -20.40 37.66 -20.77
N GLY A 5 -19.18 37.15 -20.56
CA GLY A 5 -18.54 36.19 -21.47
C GLY A 5 -18.76 34.75 -20.99
N SER A 6 -18.53 33.79 -21.88
CA SER A 6 -18.25 32.39 -21.50
C SER A 6 -17.07 31.87 -22.33
N HIS A 7 -15.98 31.71 -21.59
CA HIS A 7 -14.71 31.13 -21.96
C HIS A 7 -14.87 29.59 -22.01
N LEU A 8 -14.14 28.92 -22.90
CA LEU A 8 -14.01 27.47 -22.90
C LEU A 8 -13.27 27.02 -21.62
N ASP A 9 -13.98 26.32 -20.73
CA ASP A 9 -13.37 25.62 -19.60
C ASP A 9 -13.02 24.19 -19.99
N SER A 10 -11.73 23.89 -19.87
CA SER A 10 -11.15 22.55 -19.99
C SER A 10 -11.19 21.90 -18.61
N SER A 11 -12.25 21.16 -18.29
CA SER A 11 -12.38 20.45 -17.02
C SER A 11 -11.57 19.14 -17.06
N SER A 12 -10.40 19.18 -16.43
CA SER A 12 -9.61 18.00 -16.04
C SER A 12 -10.36 17.21 -14.96
N SER A 13 -11.00 16.12 -15.33
CA SER A 13 -11.66 15.20 -14.40
C SER A 13 -10.63 14.30 -13.71
N SER A 14 -10.11 14.76 -12.57
CA SER A 14 -9.44 13.90 -11.58
C SER A 14 -10.42 12.83 -11.12
N SER A 15 -10.30 11.63 -11.68
CA SER A 15 -11.10 10.47 -11.28
C SER A 15 -10.49 9.89 -10.02
N SER A 16 -10.87 10.41 -8.85
CA SER A 16 -10.64 9.76 -7.57
C SER A 16 -11.43 8.45 -7.56
N VAL A 17 -10.74 7.31 -7.68
CA VAL A 17 -11.37 6.00 -7.55
C VAL A 17 -11.63 5.76 -6.07
N SER A 18 -12.82 6.18 -5.63
CA SER A 18 -13.35 5.84 -4.31
C SER A 18 -13.64 4.33 -4.30
N PHE A 19 -12.82 3.56 -3.57
CA PHE A 19 -13.12 2.17 -3.26
C PHE A 19 -14.27 2.15 -2.26
N HIS A 20 -15.50 2.25 -2.76
CA HIS A 20 -16.66 1.83 -1.99
C HIS A 20 -16.59 0.31 -1.87
N ALA A 21 -16.11 -0.16 -0.71
CA ALA A 21 -16.33 -1.52 -0.25
C ALA A 21 -17.84 -1.71 -0.07
N LEU A 22 -18.51 -2.16 -1.13
CA LEU A 22 -19.90 -2.60 -1.08
C LEU A 22 -20.00 -3.99 -1.71
N GLY A 23 -20.42 -4.93 -0.87
CA GLY A 23 -21.19 -6.08 -1.32
C GLY A 23 -20.40 -7.36 -1.52
N ILE A 24 -20.36 -8.15 -0.45
CA ILE A 24 -20.52 -9.61 -0.44
C ILE A 24 -21.05 -10.15 -1.79
N LEU A 25 -20.28 -10.99 -2.48
CA LEU A 25 -20.84 -11.88 -3.50
C LEU A 25 -21.01 -13.26 -2.89
N TYR A 26 -22.28 -13.58 -2.62
CA TYR A 26 -22.79 -14.90 -2.35
C TYR A 26 -22.47 -15.80 -3.55
N PHE A 27 -21.71 -16.88 -3.35
CA PHE A 27 -21.69 -17.99 -4.29
C PHE A 27 -22.87 -18.91 -3.94
N PRO A 28 -23.93 -19.02 -4.77
CA PRO A 28 -24.86 -20.11 -4.61
C PRO A 28 -24.09 -21.40 -4.94
N SER A 29 -24.08 -22.32 -3.97
CA SER A 29 -23.60 -23.69 -4.13
C SER A 29 -24.22 -24.31 -5.38
N LEU A 30 -23.43 -24.45 -6.44
CA LEU A 30 -23.69 -25.43 -7.48
C LEU A 30 -22.70 -26.57 -7.26
N GLY A 31 -23.22 -27.66 -6.72
CA GLY A 31 -22.55 -28.96 -6.78
C GLY A 31 -22.35 -29.34 -8.25
N GLY A 32 -21.19 -29.94 -8.52
CA GLY A 32 -20.82 -30.42 -9.84
C GLY A 32 -19.37 -30.12 -10.14
N TYR A 33 -18.52 -31.11 -9.89
CA TYR A 33 -17.21 -31.18 -10.51
C TYR A 33 -17.39 -31.22 -12.04
N GLU A 34 -16.90 -30.21 -12.75
CA GLU A 34 -16.41 -30.39 -14.12
C GLU A 34 -15.39 -29.29 -14.45
N SER A 35 -14.21 -29.74 -14.86
CA SER A 35 -13.08 -28.93 -15.25
C SER A 35 -13.32 -28.35 -16.65
N SER A 36 -13.71 -27.07 -16.72
CA SER A 36 -13.75 -26.33 -17.98
C SER A 36 -13.05 -24.99 -17.80
N ARG A 37 -11.92 -24.83 -18.49
CA ARG A 37 -11.13 -23.59 -18.56
C ARG A 37 -11.85 -22.53 -19.40
N GLU A 38 -12.97 -22.01 -18.91
CA GLU A 38 -13.55 -20.79 -19.44
C GLU A 38 -13.15 -19.62 -18.56
N MET A 39 -12.19 -18.85 -19.06
CA MET A 39 -11.76 -17.60 -18.44
C MET A 39 -12.88 -16.56 -18.68
N LEU A 40 -13.88 -16.54 -17.80
CA LEU A 40 -14.98 -15.59 -17.84
C LEU A 40 -14.42 -14.17 -17.69
N TYR A 41 -14.41 -13.40 -18.79
CA TYR A 41 -14.08 -11.98 -18.77
C TYR A 41 -15.27 -11.21 -18.19
N TRP A 42 -15.10 -10.57 -17.03
CA TRP A 42 -16.11 -9.65 -16.51
C TRP A 42 -15.87 -8.25 -17.08
N THR A 43 -16.90 -7.62 -17.64
CA THR A 43 -16.85 -6.25 -18.17
C THR A 43 -17.23 -5.24 -17.09
N CYS A 44 -16.33 -4.29 -16.85
CA CYS A 44 -16.56 -3.20 -15.91
C CYS A 44 -17.70 -2.30 -16.43
N LYS A 45 -18.27 -1.44 -15.57
CA LYS A 45 -19.35 -0.49 -15.95
C LYS A 45 -19.06 0.37 -17.19
N ASN A 46 -17.78 0.47 -17.58
CA ASN A 46 -17.32 1.24 -18.74
C ASN A 46 -17.12 0.38 -20.00
N GLY A 47 -17.62 -0.87 -20.03
CA GLY A 47 -17.54 -1.77 -21.19
C GLY A 47 -16.14 -2.32 -21.50
N ARG A 48 -15.13 -1.96 -20.70
CA ARG A 48 -13.75 -2.47 -20.84
C ARG A 48 -13.59 -3.79 -20.07
N PRO A 49 -12.72 -4.71 -20.55
CA PRO A 49 -12.33 -5.88 -19.78
C PRO A 49 -11.82 -5.42 -18.42
N CYS A 50 -12.41 -5.90 -17.33
CA CYS A 50 -11.82 -5.65 -16.03
C CYS A 50 -10.51 -6.43 -15.94
N PRO A 51 -9.46 -5.86 -15.33
CA PRO A 51 -8.32 -6.67 -14.93
C PRO A 51 -8.83 -7.80 -14.03
N ILE A 52 -8.31 -9.01 -14.23
CA ILE A 52 -8.56 -10.14 -13.32
C ILE A 52 -7.91 -9.76 -11.99
N ILE A 53 -8.70 -9.18 -11.09
CA ILE A 53 -8.29 -8.98 -9.70
C ILE A 53 -8.49 -10.33 -9.03
N LEU A 54 -7.43 -11.14 -8.93
CA LEU A 54 -7.45 -12.34 -8.12
C LEU A 54 -7.61 -11.90 -6.65
N TRP A 55 -8.85 -11.92 -6.16
CA TRP A 55 -9.13 -11.64 -4.77
C TRP A 55 -8.68 -12.85 -3.94
N ASP A 56 -7.62 -12.69 -3.17
CA ASP A 56 -7.13 -13.75 -2.29
C ASP A 56 -7.92 -13.72 -0.97
N ALA A 57 -8.88 -14.65 -0.83
CA ALA A 57 -9.79 -14.78 0.32
C ALA A 57 -9.08 -14.82 1.68
N SER A 58 -7.82 -15.26 1.67
CA SER A 58 -6.99 -15.44 2.86
C SER A 58 -6.36 -14.15 3.37
N LEU A 59 -6.43 -13.04 2.61
CA LEU A 59 -5.92 -11.75 3.07
C LEU A 59 -6.79 -11.17 4.18
N SER A 60 -6.14 -10.57 5.17
CA SER A 60 -6.80 -9.83 6.25
C SER A 60 -7.47 -8.57 5.70
N SER A 61 -8.56 -8.14 6.34
CA SER A 61 -9.27 -6.92 5.91
C SER A 61 -8.34 -5.71 6.02
N ALA A 62 -8.31 -4.91 4.97
CA ALA A 62 -7.60 -3.64 4.94
C ALA A 62 -8.48 -2.51 5.49
N SER A 63 -7.84 -1.50 6.08
CA SER A 63 -8.48 -0.21 6.39
C SER A 63 -8.81 0.55 5.11
N ASN A 64 -9.84 1.40 5.14
CA ASN A 64 -10.15 2.29 4.01
C ASN A 64 -9.12 3.42 3.85
N ASP A 65 -8.46 3.82 4.94
CA ASP A 65 -7.58 4.99 4.92
C ASP A 65 -6.17 4.66 4.41
N THR A 66 -5.58 3.57 4.92
CA THR A 66 -4.19 3.18 4.60
C THR A 66 -4.10 1.93 3.74
N HIS A 67 -5.24 1.33 3.41
CA HIS A 67 -5.31 0.07 2.67
C HIS A 67 -4.41 -1.01 3.30
N SER A 68 -4.31 -1.01 4.63
CA SER A 68 -3.46 -1.90 5.41
C SER A 68 -4.29 -2.67 6.43
N SER A 69 -3.93 -3.93 6.69
CA SER A 69 -4.51 -4.69 7.80
C SER A 69 -3.87 -4.35 9.13
N VAL A 70 -2.66 -3.77 9.10
CA VAL A 70 -1.93 -3.29 10.29
C VAL A 70 -1.92 -1.77 10.29
N LYS A 71 -2.27 -1.17 11.43
CA LYS A 71 -2.21 0.29 11.61
C LYS A 71 -0.88 0.65 12.26
N LEU A 72 0.03 1.25 11.49
CA LEU A 72 1.35 1.68 11.95
C LEU A 72 1.65 3.10 11.47
N THR A 73 2.41 3.82 12.28
CA THR A 73 3.11 5.04 11.85
C THR A 73 4.60 4.74 11.70
N TRP A 74 5.33 5.62 11.01
CA TRP A 74 6.78 5.50 10.82
C TRP A 74 7.52 5.40 12.17
N GLY A 75 7.10 6.18 13.16
CA GLY A 75 7.66 6.12 14.51
C GLY A 75 7.49 4.76 15.17
N THR A 76 6.28 4.19 15.14
CA THR A 76 6.00 2.85 15.70
C THR A 76 6.74 1.77 14.92
N TYR A 77 6.78 1.86 13.59
CA TYR A 77 7.56 0.95 12.75
C TYR A 77 9.05 0.95 13.12
N GLN A 78 9.65 2.14 13.29
CA GLN A 78 11.05 2.27 13.71
C GLN A 78 11.30 1.72 15.11
N GLN A 79 10.33 1.82 16.03
CA GLN A 79 10.42 1.16 17.33
C GLN A 79 10.39 -0.36 17.21
N LEU A 80 9.52 -0.93 16.36
CA LEU A 80 9.47 -2.37 16.11
C LEU A 80 10.77 -2.91 15.52
N LEU A 81 11.39 -2.19 14.58
CA LEU A 81 12.70 -2.57 14.02
C LEU A 81 13.80 -2.62 15.09
N LYS A 82 13.78 -1.70 16.07
CA LYS A 82 14.75 -1.71 17.19
C LYS A 82 14.62 -2.95 18.08
N GLN A 83 13.41 -3.47 18.24
CA GLN A 83 13.17 -4.67 19.06
C GLN A 83 13.61 -5.97 18.38
N LYS A 84 13.80 -5.96 17.05
CA LYS A 84 14.23 -7.12 16.25
C LYS A 84 13.40 -8.38 16.53
N CYS A 85 12.08 -8.22 16.55
CA CYS A 85 11.13 -9.27 16.91
C CYS A 85 11.36 -10.56 16.09
N TRP A 86 11.41 -11.70 16.78
CA TRP A 86 11.56 -13.03 16.17
C TRP A 86 12.85 -13.23 15.37
N GLN A 87 13.84 -12.33 15.50
CA GLN A 87 15.09 -12.46 14.77
C GLN A 87 15.82 -13.75 15.20
N ASN A 88 16.26 -14.52 14.20
CA ASN A 88 16.93 -15.81 14.39
C ASN A 88 16.14 -16.79 15.29
N GLY A 89 14.80 -16.74 15.24
CA GLY A 89 13.92 -17.61 16.02
C GLY A 89 13.81 -17.26 17.51
N ARG A 90 14.38 -16.12 17.96
CA ARG A 90 14.30 -15.69 19.35
C ARG A 90 12.89 -15.20 19.66
N VAL A 91 12.22 -15.87 20.60
CA VAL A 91 10.88 -15.46 21.08
C VAL A 91 11.01 -14.13 21.85
N PRO A 92 10.29 -13.07 21.45
CA PRO A 92 10.30 -11.80 22.17
C PRO A 92 9.74 -11.94 23.58
N LYS A 93 10.22 -11.10 24.50
CA LYS A 93 9.63 -11.00 25.85
C LYS A 93 8.21 -10.43 25.76
N PRO A 94 7.26 -10.85 26.60
CA PRO A 94 5.88 -10.35 26.56
C PRO A 94 5.77 -8.82 26.63
N GLU A 95 6.64 -8.16 27.38
CA GLU A 95 6.68 -6.71 27.58
C GLU A 95 7.36 -5.92 26.43
N SER A 96 7.92 -6.60 25.44
CA SER A 96 8.72 -5.96 24.36
C SER A 96 7.90 -5.20 23.31
N GLY A 97 6.56 -5.33 23.33
CA GLY A 97 5.68 -4.70 22.34
C GLY A 97 5.80 -5.29 20.93
N CYS A 98 6.43 -6.46 20.79
CA CYS A 98 6.56 -7.14 19.52
C CYS A 98 5.20 -7.62 18.98
N THR A 99 4.99 -7.43 17.68
CA THR A 99 3.91 -8.09 16.95
C THR A 99 4.32 -9.52 16.57
N GLU A 100 3.41 -10.29 16.00
CA GLU A 100 3.73 -11.62 15.44
C GLU A 100 4.58 -11.55 14.16
N ILE A 101 4.78 -10.37 13.59
CA ILE A 101 5.51 -10.18 12.34
C ILE A 101 7.01 -10.29 12.61
N HIS A 102 7.68 -11.13 11.83
CA HIS A 102 9.12 -11.35 12.00
C HIS A 102 9.93 -10.16 11.46
N HIS A 103 11.05 -9.84 12.11
CA HIS A 103 11.96 -8.75 11.69
C HIS A 103 12.39 -8.83 10.21
N HIS A 104 12.59 -10.04 9.70
CA HIS A 104 13.00 -10.23 8.31
C HIS A 104 11.89 -9.88 7.31
N GLU A 105 10.61 -9.92 7.68
CA GLU A 105 9.51 -9.47 6.82
C GLU A 105 9.56 -7.96 6.60
N TRP A 106 9.82 -7.20 7.67
CA TRP A 106 10.05 -5.77 7.56
C TRP A 106 11.29 -5.44 6.73
N SER A 107 12.33 -6.26 6.85
CA SER A 107 13.57 -6.10 6.09
C SER A 107 13.37 -6.37 4.60
N LYS A 108 12.64 -7.43 4.25
CA LYS A 108 12.24 -7.73 2.86
C LYS A 108 11.43 -6.58 2.26
N MET A 109 10.45 -6.07 2.99
CA MET A 109 9.59 -4.98 2.55
C MET A 109 10.40 -3.70 2.25
N ALA A 110 11.22 -3.28 3.20
CA ALA A 110 12.05 -2.08 3.06
C ALA A 110 13.04 -2.18 1.91
N LEU A 111 13.70 -3.34 1.75
CA LEU A 111 14.62 -3.57 0.64
C LEU A 111 13.89 -3.55 -0.71
N PHE A 112 12.72 -4.18 -0.78
CA PHE A 112 11.88 -4.21 -1.97
C PHE A 112 11.43 -2.80 -2.37
N ASP A 113 10.90 -2.02 -1.42
CA ASP A 113 10.47 -0.65 -1.67
C ASP A 113 11.64 0.27 -2.02
N PHE A 114 12.81 0.09 -1.41
CA PHE A 114 14.03 0.82 -1.76
C PHE A 114 14.45 0.57 -3.21
N LEU A 115 14.59 -0.69 -3.62
CA LEU A 115 15.03 -1.08 -4.97
C LEU A 115 14.05 -0.60 -6.05
N LEU A 116 12.75 -0.64 -5.76
CA LEU A 116 11.70 -0.23 -6.69
C LEU A 116 11.31 1.25 -6.55
N GLN A 117 11.91 1.97 -5.61
CA GLN A 117 11.61 3.36 -5.28
C GLN A 117 10.12 3.62 -4.97
N ILE A 118 9.48 2.66 -4.28
CA ILE A 118 8.07 2.73 -3.90
C ILE A 118 7.93 3.71 -2.73
N TYR A 119 7.38 4.90 -3.00
CA TYR A 119 7.22 5.93 -1.98
C TYR A 119 5.97 5.74 -1.11
N ASN A 120 4.89 5.21 -1.68
CA ASN A 120 3.56 5.24 -1.07
C ASN A 120 3.34 4.23 0.07
N ARG A 121 4.34 3.45 0.47
CA ARG A 121 4.23 2.47 1.58
C ARG A 121 4.84 2.99 2.88
N LEU A 122 6.14 3.28 2.86
CA LEU A 122 6.94 3.65 4.04
C LEU A 122 7.18 5.16 4.20
N ASP A 123 7.02 5.93 3.12
CA ASP A 123 7.21 7.40 3.11
C ASP A 123 6.09 8.05 2.28
N THR A 124 4.86 7.90 2.77
CA THR A 124 3.62 8.34 2.10
C THR A 124 3.58 9.83 1.75
N ASN A 125 4.39 10.64 2.46
CA ASN A 125 4.53 12.07 2.23
C ASN A 125 5.67 12.43 1.26
N CYS A 126 6.42 11.44 0.74
CA CYS A 126 7.57 11.60 -0.14
C CYS A 126 8.71 12.46 0.44
N CYS A 127 8.98 12.36 1.74
CA CYS A 127 9.93 13.22 2.42
C CYS A 127 11.40 12.96 2.04
N GLY A 128 11.76 11.70 1.77
CA GLY A 128 13.10 11.28 1.37
C GLY A 128 13.24 11.03 -0.14
N PHE A 129 12.21 11.34 -0.93
CA PHE A 129 12.21 11.21 -2.38
C PHE A 129 12.26 12.59 -3.07
N ARG A 130 12.58 12.57 -4.36
CA ARG A 130 12.42 13.67 -5.32
C ARG A 130 11.22 13.36 -6.22
N PRO A 131 9.98 13.51 -5.73
CA PRO A 131 8.79 13.13 -6.47
C PRO A 131 8.57 14.02 -7.69
N ARG A 132 7.89 13.47 -8.71
CA ARG A 132 7.42 14.24 -9.86
C ARG A 132 6.09 14.95 -9.53
N LYS A 133 5.69 15.90 -10.38
CA LYS A 133 4.45 16.66 -10.14
C LYS A 133 3.22 15.76 -10.12
N GLU A 134 3.22 14.70 -10.92
CA GLU A 134 2.16 13.70 -11.04
C GLU A 134 2.08 12.71 -9.88
N ASP A 135 3.08 12.66 -8.99
CA ASP A 135 3.06 11.74 -7.84
C ASP A 135 1.96 12.15 -6.84
N ALA A 136 1.26 11.16 -6.31
CA ALA A 136 0.10 11.37 -5.45
C ALA A 136 0.42 12.22 -4.21
N CYS A 137 1.60 12.05 -3.60
CA CYS A 137 2.04 12.85 -2.46
C CYS A 137 2.19 14.35 -2.78
N VAL A 138 2.52 14.68 -4.03
CA VAL A 138 2.63 16.07 -4.50
C VAL A 138 1.26 16.62 -4.83
N GLN A 139 0.44 15.86 -5.58
CA GLN A 139 -0.93 16.25 -5.92
C GLN A 139 -1.79 16.49 -4.67
N ASN A 140 -1.60 15.68 -3.64
CA ASN A 140 -2.31 15.80 -2.36
C ASN A 140 -1.66 16.79 -1.39
N GLY A 141 -0.58 17.48 -1.78
CA GLY A 141 0.08 18.49 -0.96
C GLY A 141 0.59 17.94 0.38
N LEU A 142 1.12 16.71 0.41
CA LEU A 142 1.53 16.03 1.65
C LEU A 142 2.94 16.41 2.12
N ARG A 143 3.76 16.96 1.23
CA ARG A 143 5.16 17.31 1.50
C ARG A 143 5.38 18.28 2.68
N PRO A 144 4.50 19.26 2.97
CA PRO A 144 4.61 20.08 4.18
C PRO A 144 4.51 19.28 5.50
N LYS A 145 4.00 18.04 5.48
CA LYS A 145 3.91 17.17 6.66
C LYS A 145 5.21 16.40 6.94
N CYS A 146 6.33 16.82 6.37
CA CYS A 146 7.63 16.16 6.55
C CYS A 146 8.36 16.58 7.83
N ASP A 147 7.82 17.52 8.62
CA ASP A 147 8.39 17.93 9.90
C ASP A 147 8.14 16.88 10.99
N ASP A 148 6.95 16.27 11.00
CA ASP A 148 6.60 15.16 11.90
C ASP A 148 6.48 13.85 11.12
N GLN A 149 7.63 13.31 10.71
CA GLN A 149 7.65 12.03 10.00
C GLN A 149 7.26 10.87 10.92
N GLY A 150 7.36 11.02 12.25
CA GLY A 150 7.04 9.96 13.20
C GLY A 150 5.57 9.57 13.21
N SER A 151 4.68 10.52 12.96
CA SER A 151 3.22 10.28 12.89
C SER A 151 2.73 9.86 11.50
N ALA A 152 3.57 9.93 10.47
CA ALA A 152 3.20 9.54 9.11
C ALA A 152 2.75 8.07 9.08
N ALA A 153 1.52 7.84 8.60
CA ALA A 153 0.95 6.50 8.50
C ALA A 153 1.64 5.70 7.38
N LEU A 154 1.87 4.42 7.64
CA LEU A 154 2.27 3.45 6.62
C LEU A 154 1.02 2.94 5.90
N ALA A 155 1.17 2.59 4.63
CA ALA A 155 0.08 2.09 3.80
C ALA A 155 0.43 0.78 3.11
N HIS A 156 -0.57 0.11 2.53
CA HIS A 156 -0.38 -1.07 1.67
C HIS A 156 0.35 -2.26 2.34
N ILE A 157 0.18 -2.45 3.65
CA ILE A 157 0.76 -3.58 4.40
C ILE A 157 -0.36 -4.52 4.83
N ILE A 158 -0.35 -5.74 4.27
CA ILE A 158 -1.38 -6.74 4.50
C ILE A 158 -0.77 -7.98 5.15
N GLN A 159 -1.51 -8.58 6.07
CA GLN A 159 -1.25 -9.92 6.60
C GLN A 159 -2.23 -10.94 6.00
N ARG A 160 -1.88 -12.22 6.06
CA ARG A 160 -2.85 -13.31 5.83
C ARG A 160 -3.55 -13.67 7.13
N LYS A 161 -4.82 -14.04 7.06
CA LYS A 161 -5.64 -14.46 8.20
C LYS A 161 -5.05 -15.67 8.92
N HIS A 162 -4.53 -16.64 8.16
CA HIS A 162 -3.98 -17.89 8.70
C HIS A 162 -2.45 -17.89 8.80
N ASP A 163 -1.81 -16.79 8.40
CA ASP A 163 -0.36 -16.61 8.50
C ASP A 163 -0.03 -15.13 8.77
N PRO A 164 -0.34 -14.65 9.99
CA PRO A 164 -0.16 -13.24 10.35
C PRO A 164 1.32 -12.84 10.50
N ARG A 165 2.24 -13.81 10.48
CA ARG A 165 3.67 -13.58 10.67
C ARG A 165 4.32 -13.04 9.41
N HIS A 166 3.76 -13.34 8.23
CA HIS A 166 4.28 -12.95 6.94
C HIS A 166 3.48 -11.80 6.32
N LEU A 167 4.20 -10.87 5.69
CA LEU A 167 3.60 -9.72 5.04
C LEU A 167 3.32 -10.02 3.57
N VAL A 168 2.20 -9.47 3.08
CA VAL A 168 1.84 -9.40 1.67
C VAL A 168 1.92 -7.95 1.24
N PHE A 169 2.78 -7.70 0.25
CA PHE A 169 2.99 -6.37 -0.31
C PHE A 169 2.01 -6.16 -1.46
N ILE A 170 1.08 -5.23 -1.28
CA ILE A 170 0.19 -4.77 -2.35
C ILE A 170 0.67 -3.42 -2.89
N ASP A 171 0.12 -3.02 -4.03
CA ASP A 171 0.41 -1.75 -4.70
C ASP A 171 1.91 -1.53 -5.01
N ASN A 172 2.51 -2.53 -5.66
CA ASN A 172 3.97 -2.60 -5.89
C ASN A 172 4.43 -1.83 -7.15
N LYS A 173 3.81 -0.68 -7.45
CA LYS A 173 4.20 0.10 -8.63
C LYS A 173 5.62 0.66 -8.45
N GLY A 174 6.59 0.02 -9.08
CA GLY A 174 7.98 0.47 -9.10
C GLY A 174 8.22 1.59 -10.13
N PHE A 175 9.29 2.36 -9.93
CA PHE A 175 9.66 3.51 -10.76
C PHE A 175 11.08 3.37 -11.31
N PHE A 176 11.23 2.59 -12.38
CA PHE A 176 12.53 2.28 -13.01
C PHE A 176 13.08 3.41 -13.89
N ASP A 177 12.27 4.41 -14.21
CA ASP A 177 12.63 5.58 -15.00
C ASP A 177 13.15 6.75 -14.15
N ARG A 178 13.37 6.52 -12.85
CA ARG A 178 13.91 7.51 -11.89
C ARG A 178 15.39 7.24 -11.64
N SER A 179 16.16 8.32 -11.53
CA SER A 179 17.59 8.27 -11.19
C SER A 179 17.83 7.56 -9.86
N GLU A 180 18.99 6.89 -9.73
CA GLU A 180 19.46 6.33 -8.46
C GLU A 180 19.62 7.40 -7.37
N ASP A 181 19.85 8.66 -7.74
CA ASP A 181 19.89 9.79 -6.78
C ASP A 181 18.52 10.06 -6.11
N ASN A 182 17.45 9.41 -6.56
CA ASN A 182 16.13 9.45 -5.95
C ASN A 182 15.93 8.34 -4.89
N LEU A 183 16.90 7.46 -4.69
CA LEU A 183 16.84 6.41 -3.67
C LEU A 183 16.75 7.01 -2.26
N ASN A 184 15.78 6.52 -1.49
CA ASN A 184 15.54 6.95 -0.13
C ASN A 184 16.22 6.01 0.88
N PHE A 185 17.48 6.29 1.22
CA PHE A 185 18.26 5.45 2.14
C PHE A 185 17.68 5.35 3.56
N LYS A 186 16.84 6.31 3.96
CA LYS A 186 16.10 6.26 5.24
C LYS A 186 15.27 4.98 5.38
N LEU A 187 14.78 4.43 4.27
CA LEU A 187 14.00 3.19 4.28
C LEU A 187 14.79 1.99 4.81
N LEU A 188 16.12 2.02 4.70
CA LEU A 188 17.02 0.94 5.13
C LEU A 188 17.47 1.06 6.60
N GLU A 189 17.01 2.09 7.31
CA GLU A 189 17.37 2.29 8.71
C GLU A 189 16.73 1.22 9.59
N GLY A 190 17.55 0.50 10.36
CA GLY A 190 17.09 -0.48 11.35
C GLY A 190 16.81 -1.89 10.82
N ILE A 191 16.92 -2.14 9.52
CA ILE A 191 16.59 -3.47 8.94
C ILE A 191 17.73 -4.51 9.00
N LYS A 192 18.90 -4.14 9.52
CA LYS A 192 20.06 -5.04 9.68
C LYS A 192 19.89 -6.05 10.82
#